data_AF-A0A1Q3CL99-F1
#
_entry.id   AF-A0A1Q3CL99-F1
#
_cell.length_a   1.000
_cell.length_b   1.000
_cell.length_c   1.000
_cell.angle_alpha   90.00
_cell.angle_beta   90.00
_cell.angle_gamma   90.00
#
_symmetry.space_group_name_H-M   'P 1'
#
loop_
_entity.id
_entity.type
_entity.pdbx_description
1 polymer ?
#
loop_
_entity_poly.entity_id
_entity_poly.type
_entity_poly.pdbx_seq_one_letter_code
_entity_poly.pdbx_strand_id
1 'polypeptide(L)'
;MRNYVVIYKHINTNDCDAALSPYVISGYLSGIEPINGTNFITWKERIGIVLGVMDLDHALQIDTPTAITAQSTTEQKAAYEKWERSNRMSLMIMKSSIYVAIRGAIPDSNDAKTYLASLEEQFKGSSKAYASTLIMKILMTKYDGTSVCVNI
;
A
#
# COMPACT_ATOMS: atom_id res chain seq x y z
N MET A 1 14.52 -3.96 53.08
CA MET A 1 14.40 -4.95 51.99
C MET A 1 13.19 -4.56 51.15
N ARG A 2 13.30 -4.64 49.83
CA ARG A 2 12.51 -3.87 48.84
C ARG A 2 11.06 -4.36 48.73
N ASN A 3 10.11 -3.42 48.84
CA ASN A 3 8.71 -3.61 48.47
C ASN A 3 8.59 -3.64 46.94
N TYR A 4 8.20 -4.78 46.39
CA TYR A 4 7.85 -4.91 44.98
C TYR A 4 6.39 -4.46 44.81
N VAL A 5 6.21 -3.23 44.34
CA VAL A 5 4.92 -2.78 43.78
C VAL A 5 4.82 -3.39 42.40
N VAL A 6 4.02 -4.45 42.26
CA VAL A 6 3.67 -5.03 40.95
C VAL A 6 2.66 -4.08 40.31
N ILE A 7 3.15 -3.18 39.47
CA ILE A 7 2.30 -2.34 38.63
C ILE A 7 1.79 -3.24 37.50
N TYR A 8 0.59 -3.80 37.66
CA TYR A 8 -0.14 -4.35 36.54
C TYR A 8 -0.41 -3.20 35.57
N LYS A 9 0.43 -3.04 34.54
CA LYS A 9 0.03 -2.30 33.35
C LYS A 9 -1.22 -3.00 32.83
N HIS A 10 -2.32 -2.25 32.78
CA HIS A 10 -3.49 -2.64 31.99
C HIS A 10 -3.02 -2.94 30.57
N ILE A 11 -2.81 -4.23 30.29
CA ILE A 11 -2.80 -4.72 28.93
C ILE A 11 -4.26 -4.65 28.54
N ASN A 12 -4.61 -3.64 27.74
CA ASN A 12 -5.89 -3.61 27.05
C ASN A 12 -5.80 -4.65 25.92
N THR A 13 -5.86 -5.92 26.29
CA THR A 13 -6.11 -7.02 25.37
C THR A 13 -7.56 -6.92 24.97
N ASN A 14 -7.88 -6.21 23.88
CA ASN A 14 -9.04 -6.48 23.02
C ASN A 14 -8.95 -5.62 21.75
N ASP A 15 -9.00 -6.32 20.60
CA ASP A 15 -9.18 -5.85 19.22
C ASP A 15 -7.99 -5.24 18.46
N CYS A 16 -7.11 -6.09 17.89
CA CYS A 16 -6.49 -5.87 16.55
C CYS A 16 -5.56 -7.01 16.05
N ASP A 17 -5.22 -8.00 16.87
CA ASP A 17 -4.16 -8.97 16.46
C ASP A 17 -4.64 -10.17 15.62
N ALA A 18 -5.95 -10.41 15.50
CA ALA A 18 -6.47 -11.47 14.62
C ALA A 18 -6.35 -11.10 13.12
N ALA A 19 -6.40 -9.80 12.78
CA ALA A 19 -6.44 -9.31 11.40
C ALA A 19 -5.09 -9.45 10.65
N LEU A 20 -3.98 -9.73 11.35
CA LEU A 20 -2.63 -9.77 10.79
C LEU A 20 -1.92 -11.11 11.02
N SER A 21 -2.67 -12.21 11.13
CA SER A 21 -2.03 -13.53 11.14
C SER A 21 -1.23 -13.75 9.84
N PRO A 22 -0.07 -14.43 9.89
CA PRO A 22 0.73 -14.68 8.70
C PRO A 22 -0.06 -15.36 7.56
N TYR A 23 -1.04 -16.19 7.91
CA TYR A 23 -1.94 -16.86 6.95
C TYR A 23 -2.85 -15.88 6.22
N VAL A 24 -3.44 -14.92 6.93
CA VAL A 24 -4.32 -13.90 6.36
C VAL A 24 -3.53 -12.97 5.44
N ILE A 25 -2.35 -12.53 5.89
CA ILE A 25 -1.43 -11.72 5.09
C ILE A 25 -1.02 -12.48 3.82
N SER A 26 -0.60 -13.75 3.96
CA SER A 26 -0.24 -14.59 2.81
C SER A 26 -1.41 -14.78 1.86
N GLY A 27 -2.63 -14.93 2.37
CA GLY A 27 -3.86 -15.04 1.57
C GLY A 27 -4.06 -13.82 0.69
N TYR A 28 -4.06 -12.62 1.29
CA TYR A 28 -4.25 -11.36 0.56
C TYR A 28 -3.14 -11.10 -0.47
N LEU A 29 -1.89 -11.45 -0.14
CA LEU A 29 -0.76 -11.21 -1.04
C LEU A 29 -0.62 -12.26 -2.15
N SER A 30 -1.12 -13.48 -1.96
CA SER A 30 -0.99 -14.58 -2.96
C SER A 30 -1.60 -14.26 -4.33
N GLY A 31 -2.62 -13.40 -4.36
CA GLY A 31 -3.28 -12.96 -5.58
C GLY A 31 -2.64 -11.73 -6.22
N ILE A 32 -1.62 -11.12 -5.62
CA ILE A 32 -0.98 -9.91 -6.15
C ILE A 32 0.21 -10.32 -7.02
N GLU A 33 0.12 -10.04 -8.32
CA GLU A 33 1.26 -10.19 -9.20
C GLU A 33 2.36 -9.19 -8.79
N PRO A 34 3.60 -9.64 -8.53
CA PRO A 34 4.67 -8.73 -8.18
C PRO A 34 4.96 -7.73 -9.29
N ILE A 35 5.45 -6.53 -8.95
CA ILE A 35 5.78 -5.52 -9.96
C ILE A 35 6.80 -6.08 -10.96
N ASN A 36 6.45 -6.13 -12.24
CA ASN A 36 7.30 -6.63 -13.33
C ASN A 36 7.68 -5.55 -14.37
N GLY A 37 7.34 -4.29 -14.07
CA GLY A 37 7.60 -3.14 -14.93
C GLY A 37 6.40 -2.66 -15.73
N THR A 38 5.42 -3.53 -16.04
CA THR A 38 4.23 -3.14 -16.84
C THR A 38 2.93 -3.08 -16.05
N ASN A 39 2.88 -3.78 -14.91
CA ASN A 39 1.67 -3.99 -14.12
C ASN A 39 1.49 -2.99 -12.95
N PHE A 40 2.27 -1.91 -12.91
CA PHE A 40 2.31 -1.00 -11.75
C PHE A 40 0.93 -0.46 -11.33
N ILE A 41 0.08 -0.08 -12.29
CA ILE A 41 -1.25 0.47 -11.98
C ILE A 41 -2.14 -0.58 -11.28
N THR A 42 -2.25 -1.77 -11.86
CA THR A 42 -3.02 -2.87 -11.27
C THR A 42 -2.43 -3.33 -9.94
N TRP A 43 -1.09 -3.35 -9.82
CA TRP A 43 -0.41 -3.65 -8.56
C TRP A 43 -0.75 -2.62 -7.48
N LYS A 44 -0.69 -1.32 -7.80
CA LYS A 44 -0.97 -0.22 -6.87
C LYS A 44 -2.41 -0.29 -6.36
N GLU A 45 -3.37 -0.55 -7.24
CA GLU A 45 -4.77 -0.74 -6.87
C GLU A 45 -4.96 -1.92 -5.90
N ARG A 46 -4.37 -3.09 -6.21
CA ARG A 46 -4.49 -4.28 -5.36
C ARG A 46 -3.84 -4.09 -3.99
N ILE A 47 -2.66 -3.48 -3.96
CA ILE A 47 -1.97 -3.15 -2.70
C ILE A 47 -2.78 -2.16 -1.89
N GLY A 48 -3.34 -1.12 -2.52
CA GLY A 48 -4.20 -0.15 -1.84
C GLY A 48 -5.41 -0.80 -1.17
N ILE A 49 -6.09 -1.72 -1.85
CA ILE A 49 -7.22 -2.48 -1.28
C ILE A 49 -6.77 -3.31 -0.07
N VAL A 50 -5.66 -4.05 -0.20
CA VAL A 50 -5.14 -4.88 0.89
C VAL A 50 -4.77 -4.04 2.11
N LEU A 51 -4.06 -2.93 1.92
CA LEU A 51 -3.69 -2.03 3.02
C LEU A 51 -4.92 -1.41 3.68
N GLY A 52 -5.94 -1.00 2.91
CA GLY A 52 -7.18 -0.45 3.46
C GLY A 52 -7.99 -1.48 4.26
N VAL A 53 -8.14 -2.71 3.74
CA VAL A 53 -8.84 -3.80 4.46
C VAL A 53 -8.15 -4.16 5.78
N MET A 54 -6.83 -4.00 5.84
CA MET A 54 -6.02 -4.29 7.02
C MET A 54 -5.85 -3.09 7.97
N ASP A 55 -6.49 -1.94 7.69
CA ASP A 55 -6.33 -0.68 8.45
C ASP A 55 -4.86 -0.20 8.53
N LEU A 56 -4.13 -0.40 7.42
CA LEU A 56 -2.71 -0.08 7.27
C LEU A 56 -2.44 1.07 6.30
N ASP A 57 -3.46 1.71 5.73
CA ASP A 57 -3.32 2.79 4.76
C ASP A 57 -3.20 4.19 5.39
N HIS A 58 -3.34 4.31 6.72
CA HIS A 58 -3.23 5.58 7.44
C HIS A 58 -1.96 6.40 7.13
N ALA A 59 -0.80 5.75 7.06
CA ALA A 59 0.48 6.41 6.75
C ALA A 59 0.61 6.84 5.28
N LEU A 60 -0.24 6.30 4.39
CA LEU A 60 -0.30 6.76 3.00
C LEU A 60 -1.18 8.01 2.87
N GLN A 61 -2.18 8.17 3.74
CA GLN A 61 -3.13 9.27 3.70
C GLN A 61 -2.66 10.49 4.51
N ILE A 62 -2.09 10.24 5.70
CA ILE A 62 -1.74 11.27 6.68
C ILE A 62 -0.23 11.51 6.64
N ASP A 63 0.18 12.78 6.60
CA ASP A 63 1.58 13.15 6.71
C ASP A 63 2.17 12.73 8.08
N THR A 64 3.49 12.58 8.14
CA THR A 64 4.20 12.16 9.35
C THR A 64 3.75 13.02 10.55
N PRO A 65 3.14 12.42 11.58
CA PRO A 65 2.72 13.16 12.75
C PRO A 65 3.93 13.73 13.49
N THR A 66 3.72 14.84 14.20
CA THR A 66 4.74 15.42 15.05
C THR A 66 5.25 14.40 16.06
N ALA A 67 6.56 14.39 16.29
CA ALA A 67 7.19 13.52 17.27
C ALA A 67 6.52 13.67 18.64
N ILE A 68 6.24 12.53 19.27
CA ILE A 68 5.66 12.48 20.61
C ILE A 68 6.63 13.08 21.63
N THR A 69 6.11 13.95 22.49
CA THR A 69 6.84 14.56 23.61
C THR A 69 6.26 14.08 24.94
N ALA A 70 6.92 14.45 26.05
CA ALA A 70 6.42 14.16 27.39
C ALA A 70 5.02 14.76 27.65
N GLN A 71 4.71 15.86 26.98
CA GLN A 71 3.46 16.62 27.09
C GLN A 71 2.36 16.12 26.15
N SER A 72 2.65 15.18 25.24
CA SER A 72 1.64 14.68 24.30
C SER A 72 0.50 13.98 25.04
N THR A 73 -0.73 14.26 24.58
CA THR A 73 -1.94 13.62 25.12
C THR A 73 -1.96 12.13 24.77
N THR A 74 -2.81 11.38 25.46
CA THR A 74 -3.01 9.95 25.18
C THR A 74 -3.47 9.71 23.74
N GLU A 75 -4.32 10.59 23.22
CA GLU A 75 -4.87 10.51 21.87
C GLU A 75 -3.78 10.78 20.82
N GLN A 76 -2.91 11.76 21.06
CA GLN A 76 -1.77 12.04 20.19
C GLN A 76 -0.81 10.85 20.11
N LYS A 77 -0.52 10.22 21.26
CA LYS A 77 0.32 9.02 21.34
C LYS A 77 -0.30 7.85 20.57
N ALA A 78 -1.60 7.59 20.77
CA ALA A 78 -2.31 6.54 20.05
C ALA A 78 -2.34 6.79 18.53
N ALA A 79 -2.54 8.04 18.10
CA ALA A 79 -2.51 8.40 16.69
C ALA A 79 -1.13 8.18 16.06
N TYR A 80 -0.05 8.56 16.76
CA TYR A 80 1.32 8.31 16.31
C TYR A 80 1.62 6.81 16.23
N GLU A 81 1.26 6.03 17.25
CA GLU A 81 1.44 4.57 17.24
C GLU A 81 0.68 3.89 16.09
N LYS A 82 -0.56 4.35 15.82
CA LYS A 82 -1.35 3.85 14.68
C LYS A 82 -0.67 4.18 13.35
N TRP A 83 -0.22 5.42 13.18
CA TRP A 83 0.50 5.86 11.98
C TRP A 83 1.81 5.07 11.79
N GLU A 84 2.62 4.92 12.85
CA GLU A 84 3.90 4.22 12.79
C GLU A 84 3.72 2.73 12.46
N ARG A 85 2.71 2.07 13.03
CA ARG A 85 2.34 0.69 12.68
C ARG A 85 1.96 0.58 11.21
N SER A 86 1.10 1.47 10.73
CA SER A 86 0.67 1.54 9.33
C SER A 86 1.84 1.79 8.38
N ASN A 87 2.75 2.71 8.73
CA ASN A 87 3.96 3.03 7.97
C ASN A 87 4.86 1.80 7.81
N ARG A 88 5.23 1.17 8.94
CA ARG A 88 6.12 0.01 8.95
C ARG A 88 5.55 -1.16 8.16
N MET A 89 4.28 -1.50 8.38
CA MET A 89 3.65 -2.65 7.74
C MET A 89 3.43 -2.42 6.23
N SER A 90 3.03 -1.22 5.84
CA SER A 90 2.88 -0.85 4.43
C SER A 90 4.20 -0.97 3.67
N LEU A 91 5.32 -0.50 4.26
CA LEU A 91 6.65 -0.68 3.67
C LEU A 91 7.01 -2.14 3.48
N MET A 92 6.76 -2.99 4.48
CA MET A 92 7.05 -4.43 4.38
C MET A 92 6.25 -5.08 3.25
N ILE A 93 4.95 -4.81 3.18
CA ILE A 93 4.04 -5.34 2.15
C ILE A 93 4.45 -4.85 0.75
N MET A 94 4.63 -3.54 0.57
CA MET A 94 5.04 -2.97 -0.72
C MET A 94 6.39 -3.53 -1.15
N LYS A 95 7.41 -3.53 -0.29
CA LYS A 95 8.73 -4.07 -0.64
C LYS A 95 8.61 -5.55 -1.01
N SER A 96 7.91 -6.36 -0.21
CA SER A 96 7.76 -7.82 -0.42
C SER A 96 7.07 -8.19 -1.75
N SER A 97 6.23 -7.31 -2.28
CA SER A 97 5.46 -7.52 -3.52
C SER A 97 6.16 -6.98 -4.78
N ILE A 98 7.47 -6.80 -4.72
CA ILE A 98 8.32 -6.35 -5.84
C ILE A 98 9.32 -7.45 -6.16
N TYR A 99 9.50 -7.77 -7.45
CA TYR A 99 10.54 -8.71 -7.86
C TYR A 99 11.92 -8.24 -7.41
N VAL A 100 12.68 -9.15 -6.79
CA VAL A 100 14.02 -8.86 -6.24
C VAL A 100 14.95 -8.23 -7.28
N ALA A 101 14.84 -8.66 -8.55
CA ALA A 101 15.65 -8.17 -9.65
C ALA A 101 15.48 -6.66 -9.94
N ILE A 102 14.31 -6.08 -9.65
CA ILE A 102 14.05 -4.65 -9.88
C ILE A 102 13.97 -3.84 -8.59
N ARG A 103 13.92 -4.49 -7.42
CA ARG A 103 13.82 -3.81 -6.12
C ARG A 103 14.97 -2.82 -5.89
N GLY A 104 16.19 -3.17 -6.32
CA GLY A 104 17.37 -2.32 -6.16
C GLY A 104 17.37 -1.03 -6.98
N ALA A 105 16.48 -0.91 -7.98
CA ALA A 105 16.34 0.30 -8.78
C ALA A 105 15.43 1.37 -8.13
N ILE A 106 14.75 1.02 -7.05
CA ILE A 106 13.81 1.91 -6.37
C ILE A 106 14.54 2.55 -5.18
N PRO A 107 14.59 3.89 -5.08
CA PRO A 107 15.13 4.57 -3.90
C PRO A 107 14.48 4.07 -2.61
N ASP A 108 15.29 3.76 -1.61
CA ASP A 108 14.78 3.29 -0.32
C ASP A 108 14.22 4.44 0.53
N SER A 109 13.27 4.13 1.40
CA SER A 109 12.65 5.08 2.32
C SER A 109 12.15 4.37 3.58
N ASN A 110 12.19 5.08 4.70
CA ASN A 110 11.58 4.72 5.99
C ASN A 110 10.13 5.26 6.13
N ASP A 111 9.67 6.05 5.17
CA ASP A 111 8.30 6.56 5.06
C ASP A 111 7.58 5.90 3.87
N ALA A 112 6.43 5.29 4.14
CA ALA A 112 5.64 4.50 3.20
C ALA A 112 5.10 5.35 2.05
N LYS A 113 4.62 6.57 2.36
CA LYS A 113 4.07 7.50 1.37
C LYS A 113 5.15 7.94 0.37
N THR A 114 6.35 8.26 0.88
CA THR A 114 7.53 8.60 0.08
C THR A 114 8.03 7.41 -0.75
N TYR A 115 8.01 6.20 -0.18
CA TYR A 115 8.37 4.99 -0.93
C TYR A 115 7.40 4.73 -2.09
N LEU A 116 6.08 4.86 -1.85
CA LEU A 116 5.06 4.74 -2.90
C LEU A 116 5.25 5.78 -4.00
N ALA A 117 5.54 7.04 -3.65
CA ALA A 117 5.84 8.09 -4.63
C ALA A 117 7.08 7.76 -5.48
N SER A 118 8.10 7.14 -4.89
CA SER A 118 9.30 6.69 -5.61
C SER A 118 8.98 5.58 -6.61
N LEU A 119 8.09 4.66 -6.25
CA LEU A 119 7.57 3.66 -7.19
C LEU A 119 6.78 4.31 -8.34
N GLU A 120 5.91 5.28 -8.02
CA GLU A 120 5.12 5.98 -9.03
C GLU A 120 6.00 6.69 -10.06
N GLU A 121 7.05 7.37 -9.62
CA GLU A 121 7.96 8.05 -10.53
C GLU A 121 8.76 7.04 -11.38
N GLN A 122 9.24 5.95 -10.77
CA GLN A 122 9.98 4.90 -11.47
C GLN A 122 9.15 4.22 -12.57
N PHE A 123 7.84 4.06 -12.37
CA PHE A 123 6.95 3.34 -13.31
C PHE A 123 5.99 4.25 -14.08
N LYS A 124 6.22 5.56 -14.08
CA LYS A 124 5.40 6.57 -14.77
C LYS A 124 5.23 6.32 -16.27
N GLY A 125 6.28 5.83 -16.94
CA GLY A 125 6.24 5.46 -18.36
C GLY A 125 5.23 4.34 -18.65
N SER A 126 5.18 3.34 -17.78
CA SER A 126 4.26 2.20 -17.88
C SER A 126 2.81 2.61 -17.65
N SER A 127 2.56 3.55 -16.73
CA SER A 127 1.23 4.14 -16.50
C SER A 127 0.67 4.79 -17.77
N LYS A 128 1.49 5.59 -18.47
CA LYS A 128 1.09 6.23 -19.73
C LYS A 128 0.75 5.20 -20.81
N ALA A 129 1.60 4.19 -20.99
CA ALA A 129 1.38 3.13 -21.98
C ALA A 129 0.09 2.33 -21.70
N TYR A 130 -0.18 2.03 -20.43
CA TYR A 130 -1.41 1.36 -20.01
C TYR A 130 -2.65 2.20 -20.31
N ALA A 131 -2.65 3.50 -19.97
CA ALA A 131 -3.75 4.41 -20.27
C ALA A 131 -4.03 4.50 -21.78
N SER A 132 -2.98 4.64 -22.62
CA SER A 132 -3.13 4.61 -24.08
C SER A 132 -3.72 3.29 -24.58
N THR A 133 -3.28 2.16 -24.03
CA THR A 133 -3.81 0.83 -24.38
C THR A 133 -5.29 0.71 -24.02
N LEU A 134 -5.71 1.19 -22.85
CA LEU A 134 -7.12 1.17 -22.44
C LEU A 134 -7.99 2.03 -23.36
N ILE A 135 -7.53 3.23 -23.70
CA ILE A 135 -8.21 4.12 -24.66
C ILE A 135 -8.35 3.42 -26.03
N MET A 136 -7.27 2.84 -26.56
CA MET A 136 -7.33 2.08 -27.82
C MET A 136 -8.34 0.94 -27.76
N LYS A 137 -8.36 0.16 -26.69
CA LYS A 137 -9.36 -0.92 -26.51
C LYS A 137 -10.78 -0.37 -26.54
N ILE A 138 -11.06 0.72 -25.83
CA ILE A 138 -12.38 1.36 -25.83
C ILE A 138 -12.77 1.84 -27.24
N LEU A 139 -11.84 2.47 -27.96
CA LEU A 139 -12.08 2.94 -29.34
C LEU A 139 -12.35 1.79 -30.30
N MET A 140 -11.57 0.71 -30.22
CA MET A 140 -11.77 -0.49 -31.03
C MET A 140 -13.11 -1.16 -30.73
N THR A 141 -13.53 -1.23 -29.46
CA THR A 141 -14.84 -1.79 -29.09
C THR A 141 -16.03 -0.94 -29.53
N LYS A 142 -15.83 0.34 -29.86
CA LYS A 142 -16.89 1.22 -30.40
C LYS A 142 -16.92 1.26 -31.92
N TYR A 143 -15.95 0.66 -32.62
CA TYR A 143 -15.86 0.64 -34.08
C TYR A 143 -16.07 -0.78 -34.62
N ASP A 144 -17.29 -1.31 -34.47
CA ASP A 144 -17.75 -2.45 -35.29
C ASP A 144 -18.13 -1.88 -36.67
N GLY A 145 -17.11 -1.71 -37.50
CA GLY A 145 -17.24 -1.27 -38.88
C GLY A 145 -17.99 -2.29 -39.72
N THR A 146 -19.31 -2.30 -39.65
CA THR A 146 -20.13 -2.81 -40.76
C THR A 146 -20.12 -1.74 -41.86
N SER A 147 -19.05 -1.72 -42.65
CA SER A 147 -19.05 -1.00 -43.92
C SER A 147 -19.95 -1.78 -44.88
N VAL A 148 -21.21 -1.35 -45.02
CA VAL A 148 -22.00 -1.72 -46.19
C VAL A 148 -21.39 -0.96 -47.36
N CYS A 149 -20.61 -1.65 -48.19
CA CYS A 149 -20.19 -1.14 -49.49
C CYS A 149 -21.45 -0.92 -50.33
N VAL A 150 -21.95 0.31 -50.43
CA VAL A 150 -22.89 0.70 -51.48
C VAL A 150 -22.06 1.05 -52.69
N ASN A 151 -21.93 0.10 -53.62
CA ASN A 151 -21.48 0.40 -54.98
C ASN A 151 -22.52 1.32 -55.63
N ILE A 152 -22.09 2.51 -56.04
CA ILE A 152 -22.79 3.38 -56.99
C ILE A 152 -22.26 3.06 -58.39
#